data_AF-A0A7J6S1B6-F1
#
_entry.id   AF-A0A7J6S1B6-F1
#
_cell.length_a   1.000
_cell.length_b   1.000
_cell.length_c   1.000
_cell.angle_alpha   90.00
_cell.angle_beta   90.00
_cell.angle_gamma   90.00
#
_symmetry.space_group_name_H-M   'P 1'
#
loop_
_entity.id
_entity.type
_entity.pdbx_description
1 polymer ?
#
loop_
_entity_poly.entity_id
_entity_poly.type
_entity_poly.pdbx_seq_one_letter_code
_entity_poly.pdbx_strand_id
1 'polypeptide(L)'
;SSSPRSPRQGANSFLDQLVEHGIIKDEERVFTLMLPPSITENGELIIGNRERTDTSDLGALLHLPIYQRTSRQKRRWEVMLASISVVSGSYVRTEQPALLDSGCPFIFGPPDRVEELISSVIERACSKKGDEVVRWSTSGYYWLKCDDAKYLPDLHLDFSFEGSGTA
;
A
#
# COMPACT_ATOMS: atom_id res chain seq x y z
N SER A 1 29.84 -28.39 29.85
CA SER A 1 28.52 -28.13 29.24
C SER A 1 28.55 -26.75 28.62
N SER A 2 28.54 -26.67 27.29
CA SER A 2 28.46 -25.40 26.57
C SER A 2 26.99 -24.99 26.48
N SER A 3 26.58 -23.97 27.23
CA SER A 3 25.27 -23.34 27.08
C SER A 3 25.07 -22.93 25.62
N PRO A 4 23.90 -23.18 25.01
CA PRO A 4 23.60 -22.67 23.69
C PRO A 4 23.59 -21.14 23.78
N ARG A 5 24.47 -20.48 23.03
CA ARG A 5 24.46 -19.04 22.88
C ARG A 5 23.12 -18.66 22.23
N SER A 6 22.31 -17.86 22.92
CA SER A 6 21.14 -17.21 22.33
C SER A 6 21.56 -16.49 21.04
N PRO A 7 20.72 -16.49 19.99
CA PRO A 7 21.02 -15.79 18.74
C PRO A 7 21.33 -14.33 19.05
N ARG A 8 22.48 -13.84 18.58
CA ARG A 8 22.87 -12.44 18.77
C ARG A 8 21.83 -11.53 18.12
N GLN A 9 21.45 -10.48 18.85
CA GLN A 9 20.70 -9.34 18.32
C GLN A 9 21.53 -8.69 17.20
N GLY A 10 21.17 -9.04 15.96
CA GLY A 10 21.80 -8.62 14.71
C GLY A 10 21.26 -9.44 13.55
N ALA A 11 19.97 -9.83 13.63
CA ALA A 11 19.37 -10.80 12.72
C ALA A 11 19.31 -10.23 11.31
N ASN A 12 20.16 -10.75 10.44
CA ASN A 12 20.09 -10.60 9.00
C ASN A 12 18.68 -11.00 8.53
N SER A 13 18.07 -10.17 7.68
CA SER A 13 16.75 -10.47 7.11
C SER A 13 16.81 -11.79 6.32
N PHE A 14 15.64 -12.39 6.03
CA PHE A 14 15.62 -13.60 5.19
C PHE A 14 16.30 -13.36 3.83
N LEU A 15 16.06 -12.20 3.19
CA LEU A 15 16.74 -11.84 1.95
C LEU A 15 18.26 -11.71 2.12
N ASP A 16 18.70 -11.20 3.26
CA ASP A 16 20.13 -11.05 3.56
C ASP A 16 20.79 -12.43 3.64
N GLN A 17 20.11 -13.39 4.27
CA GLN A 17 20.57 -14.77 4.35
C GLN A 17 20.65 -15.43 2.97
N LEU A 18 19.68 -15.17 2.08
CA LEU A 18 19.72 -15.71 0.71
C LEU A 18 20.93 -15.20 -0.07
N VAL A 19 21.30 -13.92 0.09
CA VAL A 19 22.51 -13.35 -0.50
C VAL A 19 23.77 -13.94 0.15
N GLU A 20 23.81 -14.01 1.48
CA GLU A 20 24.96 -14.55 2.23
C GLU A 20 25.24 -16.02 1.89
N HIS A 21 24.20 -16.80 1.60
CA HIS A 21 24.30 -18.19 1.20
C HIS A 21 24.49 -18.38 -0.31
N GLY A 22 24.56 -17.31 -1.10
CA GLY A 22 24.75 -17.36 -2.56
C GLY A 22 23.58 -17.97 -3.32
N ILE A 23 22.37 -17.95 -2.75
CA ILE A 23 21.14 -18.42 -3.40
C ILE A 23 20.68 -17.40 -4.45
N ILE A 24 20.82 -16.11 -4.14
CA ILE A 24 20.62 -14.99 -5.05
C ILE A 24 21.84 -14.07 -4.98
N LYS A 25 22.08 -13.29 -6.03
CA LYS A 25 23.17 -12.29 -6.02
C LYS A 25 22.76 -11.01 -5.27
N ASP A 26 23.73 -10.17 -4.91
CA ASP A 26 23.43 -8.92 -4.21
C ASP A 26 22.65 -7.93 -5.10
N GLU A 27 22.92 -7.89 -6.41
CA GLU A 27 22.14 -7.09 -7.38
C GLU A 27 20.68 -7.58 -7.54
N GLU A 28 20.43 -8.83 -7.17
CA GLU A 28 19.14 -9.52 -7.17
C GLU A 28 18.48 -9.46 -5.78
N ARG A 29 18.98 -8.65 -4.84
CA ARG A 29 18.41 -8.49 -3.49
C ARG A 29 17.11 -7.69 -3.50
N VAL A 30 16.11 -8.26 -4.15
CA VAL A 30 14.78 -7.71 -4.40
C VAL A 30 13.77 -8.85 -4.33
N PHE A 31 12.51 -8.49 -4.13
CA PHE A 31 11.39 -9.40 -4.28
C PHE A 31 10.22 -8.65 -4.90
N THR A 32 9.36 -9.40 -5.57
CA THR A 32 8.11 -8.92 -6.14
C THR A 32 6.97 -9.71 -5.54
N LEU A 33 5.93 -9.01 -5.08
CA LEU A 33 4.70 -9.60 -4.59
C LEU A 33 3.60 -9.37 -5.63
N MET A 34 2.99 -10.44 -6.10
CA MET A 34 1.82 -10.40 -6.96
C MET A 34 0.62 -10.91 -6.18
N LEU A 35 -0.34 -10.01 -5.94
CA LEU A 35 -1.60 -10.36 -5.30
C LEU A 35 -2.63 -10.73 -6.37
N PRO A 36 -3.41 -11.80 -6.17
CA PRO A 36 -4.41 -12.19 -7.14
C PRO A 36 -5.58 -11.20 -7.11
N PRO A 37 -6.30 -11.04 -8.25
CA PRO A 37 -7.50 -10.21 -8.31
C PRO A 37 -8.66 -10.76 -7.47
N SER A 38 -8.65 -12.05 -7.14
CA SER A 38 -9.67 -12.73 -6.33
C SER A 38 -9.06 -13.45 -5.12
N ILE A 39 -9.78 -13.45 -4.01
CA ILE A 39 -9.43 -14.21 -2.79
C ILE A 39 -9.43 -15.74 -3.00
N THR A 40 -9.99 -16.22 -4.11
CA THR A 40 -10.04 -17.65 -4.46
C THR A 40 -8.80 -18.13 -5.21
N GLU A 41 -7.95 -17.22 -5.62
CA GLU A 41 -6.73 -17.49 -6.39
C GLU A 41 -5.50 -17.34 -5.48
N ASN A 42 -4.37 -17.89 -5.92
CA ASN A 42 -3.11 -17.79 -5.20
C ASN A 42 -2.28 -16.62 -5.74
N GLY A 43 -1.67 -15.86 -4.85
CA GLY A 43 -0.63 -14.90 -5.20
C GLY A 43 0.74 -15.57 -5.36
N GLU A 44 1.72 -14.77 -5.76
CA GLU A 44 3.11 -15.21 -5.94
C GLU A 44 4.08 -14.26 -5.22
N LEU A 45 5.06 -14.83 -4.53
CA LEU A 45 6.24 -14.12 -4.02
C LEU A 45 7.45 -14.57 -4.84
N ILE A 46 7.98 -13.66 -5.64
CA ILE A 46 9.14 -13.89 -6.49
C ILE A 46 10.36 -13.27 -5.80
N ILE A 47 11.41 -14.05 -5.60
CA ILE A 47 12.65 -13.60 -4.97
C ILE A 47 13.75 -13.57 -6.03
N GLY A 48 14.59 -12.54 -6.03
CA GLY A 48 15.72 -12.45 -6.95
C GLY A 48 15.40 -11.74 -8.27
N ASN A 49 14.13 -11.40 -8.51
CA ASN A 49 13.70 -10.79 -9.76
C ASN A 49 12.74 -9.62 -9.49
N ARG A 50 12.82 -8.59 -10.34
CA ARG A 50 12.00 -7.37 -10.26
C ARG A 50 10.72 -7.50 -11.07
N GLU A 51 10.73 -8.35 -12.10
CA GLU A 51 9.67 -8.40 -13.09
C GLU A 51 9.40 -9.83 -13.54
N ARG A 52 8.12 -10.19 -13.64
CA ARG A 52 7.70 -11.44 -14.28
C ARG A 52 7.78 -11.22 -15.79
N THR A 53 8.31 -12.17 -16.54
CA THR A 53 8.50 -12.02 -17.99
C THR A 53 7.20 -11.89 -18.82
N ASP A 54 6.02 -11.92 -18.19
CA ASP A 54 4.70 -11.83 -18.82
C ASP A 54 3.86 -10.60 -18.42
N THR A 55 4.48 -9.54 -17.90
CA THR A 55 3.81 -8.29 -17.45
C THR A 55 3.36 -7.35 -18.59
N SER A 56 3.32 -7.82 -19.85
CA SER A 56 2.97 -6.98 -21.03
C SER A 56 1.63 -6.26 -20.90
N ASP A 57 0.74 -6.78 -20.05
CA ASP A 57 -0.62 -6.31 -19.89
C ASP A 57 -0.77 -5.31 -18.72
N LEU A 58 0.29 -5.09 -17.93
CA LEU A 58 0.27 -4.28 -16.70
C LEU A 58 0.69 -2.81 -16.91
N GLY A 59 1.06 -2.43 -18.13
CA GLY A 59 1.53 -1.07 -18.45
C GLY A 59 2.93 -0.77 -17.89
N ALA A 60 3.25 0.51 -17.76
CA ALA A 60 4.58 0.94 -17.31
C ALA A 60 4.74 0.78 -15.79
N LEU A 61 5.81 0.11 -15.37
CA LEU A 61 6.22 0.04 -13.96
C LEU A 61 6.79 1.39 -13.51
N LEU A 62 6.27 1.91 -12.40
CA LEU A 62 6.74 3.14 -11.76
C LEU A 62 7.55 2.80 -10.50
N HIS A 63 8.70 3.45 -10.34
CA HIS A 63 9.57 3.30 -9.17
C HIS A 63 9.39 4.46 -8.21
N LEU A 64 9.08 4.15 -6.94
CA LEU A 64 8.97 5.12 -5.87
C LEU A 64 10.19 5.04 -4.95
N PRO A 65 10.81 6.18 -4.58
CA PRO A 65 11.91 6.17 -3.63
C PRO A 65 11.40 5.76 -2.24
N ILE A 66 12.13 4.89 -1.56
CA ILE A 66 11.84 4.56 -0.16
C ILE A 66 12.10 5.80 0.69
N TYR A 67 11.04 6.26 1.37
CA TYR A 67 11.12 7.37 2.30
C TYR A 67 11.92 6.97 3.55
N GLN A 68 12.94 7.78 3.89
CA GLN A 68 13.74 7.61 5.09
C GLN A 68 13.75 8.92 5.88
N ARG A 69 13.14 8.94 7.08
CA ARG A 69 13.17 10.12 7.97
C ARG A 69 14.57 10.44 8.46
N THR A 70 15.36 9.39 8.75
CA THR A 70 16.72 9.52 9.27
C THR A 70 17.58 8.38 8.76
N SER A 71 18.88 8.64 8.58
CA SER A 71 19.87 7.64 8.16
C SER A 71 20.10 6.50 9.15
N ARG A 72 19.51 6.59 10.35
CA ARG A 72 19.64 5.59 11.44
C ARG A 72 18.42 4.69 11.60
N GLN A 73 17.32 4.95 10.91
CA GLN A 73 16.14 4.08 10.96
C GLN A 73 16.33 2.84 10.07
N LYS A 74 15.84 1.69 10.56
CA LYS A 74 15.68 0.51 9.71
C LYS A 74 14.82 0.89 8.51
N ARG A 75 15.27 0.51 7.31
CA ARG A 75 14.50 0.72 6.08
C ARG A 75 13.16 0.00 6.23
N ARG A 76 12.09 0.79 6.28
CA ARG A 76 10.72 0.31 6.13
C ARG A 76 10.29 0.58 4.70
N TRP A 77 9.34 -0.17 4.19
CA TRP A 77 8.77 0.03 2.85
C TRP A 77 7.80 1.21 2.84
N GLU A 78 8.27 2.36 3.35
CA GLU A 78 7.53 3.62 3.39
C GLU A 78 7.81 4.38 2.09
N VAL A 79 6.77 4.93 1.47
CA VAL A 79 6.83 5.80 0.28
C VAL A 79 6.13 7.12 0.58
N MET A 80 6.42 8.17 -0.17
CA MET A 80 5.76 9.47 0.03
C MET A 80 4.42 9.51 -0.70
N LEU A 81 3.32 9.60 0.06
CA LEU A 81 1.98 9.84 -0.46
C LEU A 81 1.74 11.35 -0.53
N ALA A 82 1.78 11.90 -1.74
CA ALA A 82 1.53 13.31 -1.98
C ALA A 82 0.08 13.65 -1.67
N SER A 83 -0.84 12.80 -2.12
CA SER A 83 -2.25 13.11 -2.16
C SER A 83 -3.17 11.91 -2.11
N ILE A 84 -4.38 12.15 -1.60
CA ILE A 84 -5.53 11.27 -1.75
C ILE A 84 -6.64 12.09 -2.41
N SER A 85 -7.22 11.59 -3.49
CA SER A 85 -8.34 12.24 -4.16
C SER A 85 -9.46 11.29 -4.50
N VAL A 86 -10.67 11.83 -4.53
CA VAL A 86 -11.86 11.12 -4.99
C VAL A 86 -12.18 11.67 -6.38
N VAL A 87 -12.29 10.81 -7.39
CA VAL A 87 -12.56 11.24 -8.78
C VAL A 87 -13.77 12.16 -8.77
N SER A 88 -13.58 13.39 -9.28
CA SER A 88 -14.51 14.53 -9.34
C SER A 88 -14.53 15.57 -8.21
N GLY A 89 -13.49 15.69 -7.37
CA GLY A 89 -13.08 17.03 -6.87
C GLY A 89 -12.92 17.27 -5.37
N SER A 90 -12.81 16.25 -4.52
CA SER A 90 -12.21 16.43 -3.19
C SER A 90 -10.77 15.90 -3.20
N TYR A 91 -9.85 16.71 -2.66
CA TYR A 91 -8.42 16.43 -2.62
C TYR A 91 -7.92 16.69 -1.20
N VAL A 92 -7.38 15.67 -0.57
CA VAL A 92 -6.70 15.79 0.71
C VAL A 92 -5.21 15.83 0.40
N ARG A 93 -4.58 16.99 0.61
CA ARG A 93 -3.10 17.04 0.67
C ARG A 93 -2.68 16.27 1.89
N THR A 94 -1.91 15.22 1.67
CA THR A 94 -1.45 14.40 2.78
C THR A 94 0.05 14.47 2.98
N GLU A 95 0.86 14.77 1.95
CA GLU A 95 2.35 14.79 1.98
C GLU A 95 2.94 14.01 3.16
N GLN A 96 2.60 12.72 3.23
CA GLN A 96 2.88 11.87 4.38
C GLN A 96 3.49 10.55 3.94
N PRO A 97 4.35 9.95 4.79
CA PRO A 97 4.82 8.60 4.56
C PRO A 97 3.66 7.61 4.65
N ALA A 98 3.54 6.75 3.64
CA ALA A 98 2.63 5.61 3.61
C ALA A 98 3.44 4.31 3.58
N LEU A 99 3.10 3.35 4.45
CA LEU A 99 3.73 2.03 4.48
C LEU A 99 3.03 1.10 3.48
N LEU A 100 3.80 0.47 2.61
CA LEU A 100 3.32 -0.64 1.79
C LEU A 100 3.34 -1.92 2.63
N ASP A 101 2.17 -2.32 3.14
CA ASP A 101 2.01 -3.45 4.05
C ASP A 101 1.14 -4.55 3.44
N SER A 102 1.79 -5.60 2.92
CA SER A 102 1.09 -6.77 2.37
C SER A 102 0.46 -7.67 3.44
N GLY A 103 0.78 -7.46 4.72
CA GLY A 103 0.12 -8.16 5.83
C GLY A 103 -1.22 -7.54 6.21
N CYS A 104 -1.59 -6.44 5.57
CA CYS A 104 -2.75 -5.63 5.91
C CYS A 104 -3.80 -5.67 4.80
N PRO A 105 -5.00 -6.25 5.03
CA PRO A 105 -6.03 -6.39 4.01
C PRO A 105 -6.83 -5.10 3.76
N PHE A 106 -6.61 -4.05 4.55
CA PHE A 106 -7.29 -2.76 4.45
C PHE A 106 -6.30 -1.62 4.31
N ILE A 107 -6.75 -0.50 3.74
CA ILE A 107 -6.01 0.76 3.76
C ILE A 107 -6.33 1.48 5.07
N PHE A 108 -5.32 1.66 5.91
CA PHE A 108 -5.45 2.41 7.16
C PHE A 108 -4.87 3.81 7.02
N GLY A 109 -5.45 4.75 7.76
CA GLY A 109 -4.98 6.12 7.85
C GLY A 109 -5.33 6.75 9.20
N PRO A 110 -4.88 8.00 9.43
CA PRO A 110 -5.31 8.80 10.57
C PRO A 110 -6.85 8.88 10.62
N PRO A 111 -7.49 8.67 11.80
CA PRO A 111 -8.95 8.60 11.90
C PRO A 111 -9.66 9.81 11.31
N ASP A 112 -9.15 11.01 11.58
CA ASP A 112 -9.65 12.29 11.06
C ASP A 112 -9.65 12.35 9.53
N ARG A 113 -8.60 11.82 8.90
CA ARG A 113 -8.50 11.78 7.42
C ARG A 113 -9.39 10.72 6.80
N VAL A 114 -9.53 9.58 7.47
CA VAL A 114 -10.42 8.51 7.02
C VAL A 114 -11.88 8.96 7.13
N GLU A 115 -12.26 9.61 8.22
CA GLU A 115 -13.60 10.18 8.41
C GLU A 115 -13.92 11.26 7.36
N GLU A 116 -12.98 12.18 7.10
CA GLU A 116 -13.10 13.20 6.05
C GLU A 116 -13.30 12.56 4.66
N LEU A 117 -12.48 11.55 4.33
CA LEU A 117 -12.56 10.84 3.07
C LEU A 117 -13.91 10.13 2.91
N ILE A 118 -14.29 9.34 3.90
CA ILE A 118 -15.53 8.56 3.91
C ILE A 118 -16.73 9.49 3.79
N SER A 119 -16.77 10.60 4.52
CA SER A 119 -17.82 11.61 4.40
C SER A 119 -17.91 12.14 2.97
N SER A 120 -16.78 12.49 2.35
CA SER A 120 -16.77 13.02 0.97
C SER A 120 -17.25 11.99 -0.08
N VAL A 121 -16.91 10.71 0.10
CA VAL A 121 -17.33 9.60 -0.77
C VAL A 121 -18.84 9.34 -0.60
N ILE A 122 -19.32 9.31 0.63
CA ILE A 122 -20.72 9.06 0.98
C ILE A 122 -21.62 10.19 0.51
N GLU A 123 -21.27 11.45 0.82
CA GLU A 123 -22.07 12.62 0.42
C GLU A 123 -22.31 12.61 -1.09
N ARG A 124 -21.29 12.30 -1.90
CA ARG A 124 -21.41 12.21 -3.36
C ARG A 124 -22.28 11.04 -3.82
N ALA A 125 -22.16 9.88 -3.19
CA ALA A 125 -23.00 8.72 -3.49
C ALA A 125 -24.47 8.98 -3.12
N CYS A 126 -24.74 9.58 -1.95
CA CYS A 126 -26.07 9.99 -1.48
C CYS A 126 -26.73 11.03 -2.38
N SER A 127 -25.96 12.03 -2.83
CA SER A 127 -26.46 13.14 -3.66
C SER A 127 -27.11 12.66 -4.96
N LYS A 128 -26.70 11.49 -5.46
CA LYS A 128 -27.26 10.88 -6.68
C LYS A 128 -28.49 10.01 -6.43
N LYS A 129 -28.82 9.65 -5.18
CA LYS A 129 -29.86 8.66 -4.88
C LYS A 129 -30.99 9.11 -3.96
N GLY A 130 -30.87 10.23 -3.25
CA GLY A 130 -31.95 10.75 -2.41
C GLY A 130 -32.33 9.78 -1.27
N ASP A 131 -31.42 9.65 -0.30
CA ASP A 131 -31.58 9.10 1.06
C ASP A 131 -30.85 7.77 1.42
N GLU A 132 -30.25 7.82 2.62
CA GLU A 132 -29.71 6.78 3.50
C GLU A 132 -28.71 5.77 2.92
N VAL A 133 -27.55 6.25 2.49
CA VAL A 133 -26.52 5.38 1.89
C VAL A 133 -25.58 4.78 2.94
N VAL A 134 -25.40 5.38 4.13
CA VAL A 134 -24.48 4.85 5.14
C VAL A 134 -24.97 4.97 6.59
N ARG A 135 -24.84 3.86 7.33
CA ARG A 135 -24.98 3.84 8.79
C ARG A 135 -23.61 3.67 9.45
N TRP A 136 -23.29 4.58 10.36
CA TRP A 136 -22.19 4.40 11.30
C TRP A 136 -22.62 3.40 12.39
N SER A 137 -21.86 2.32 12.57
CA SER A 137 -22.04 1.43 13.72
C SER A 137 -21.22 1.90 14.94
N THR A 138 -21.69 1.57 16.14
CA THR A 138 -20.94 1.76 17.39
C THR A 138 -19.60 1.02 17.44
N SER A 139 -19.35 0.13 16.47
CA SER A 139 -18.10 -0.60 16.28
C SER A 139 -17.10 0.09 15.34
N GLY A 140 -17.37 1.31 14.84
CA GLY A 140 -16.43 2.07 14.01
C GLY A 140 -16.40 1.68 12.54
N TYR A 141 -17.47 1.05 12.03
CA TYR A 141 -17.59 0.67 10.63
C TYR A 141 -18.66 1.51 9.92
N TYR A 142 -18.43 1.75 8.62
CA TYR A 142 -19.37 2.35 7.71
C TYR A 142 -19.93 1.25 6.79
N TRP A 143 -21.25 1.13 6.74
CA TRP A 143 -21.93 0.11 5.93
C TRP A 143 -22.66 0.74 4.76
N LEU A 144 -22.53 0.12 3.59
CA LEU A 144 -23.21 0.48 2.34
C LEU A 144 -23.99 -0.74 1.82
N LYS A 145 -25.13 -0.52 1.16
CA LYS A 145 -25.82 -1.59 0.40
C LYS A 145 -24.97 -1.98 -0.81
N CYS A 146 -24.74 -3.27 -1.03
CA CYS A 146 -23.90 -3.74 -2.14
C CYS A 146 -24.34 -3.20 -3.52
N ASP A 147 -25.64 -3.07 -3.76
CA ASP A 147 -26.19 -2.51 -5.01
C ASP A 147 -25.78 -1.05 -5.28
N ASP A 148 -25.34 -0.35 -4.23
CA ASP A 148 -24.91 1.04 -4.28
C ASP A 148 -23.40 1.21 -4.46
N ALA A 149 -22.63 0.12 -4.37
CA ALA A 149 -21.18 0.15 -4.59
C ALA A 149 -20.80 0.69 -5.97
N LYS A 150 -21.64 0.45 -6.99
CA LYS A 150 -21.46 0.96 -8.36
C LYS A 150 -21.54 2.48 -8.50
N TYR A 151 -22.05 3.18 -7.48
CA TYR A 151 -22.13 4.65 -7.46
C TYR A 151 -20.97 5.29 -6.69
N LEU A 152 -20.11 4.47 -6.07
CA LEU A 152 -18.93 4.98 -5.40
C LEU A 152 -17.94 5.51 -6.44
N PRO A 153 -17.41 6.72 -6.24
CA PRO A 153 -16.31 7.22 -7.05
C PRO A 153 -15.01 6.44 -6.76
N ASP A 154 -14.12 6.42 -7.74
CA ASP A 154 -12.78 5.84 -7.53
C ASP A 154 -11.97 6.69 -6.55
N LEU A 155 -11.15 5.99 -5.75
CA LEU A 155 -10.16 6.58 -4.87
C LEU A 155 -8.80 6.55 -5.56
N HIS A 156 -8.17 7.71 -5.69
CA HIS A 156 -6.85 7.87 -6.28
C HIS A 156 -5.82 8.18 -5.18
N LEU A 157 -4.72 7.43 -5.17
CA LEU A 157 -3.58 7.64 -4.30
C LEU A 157 -2.41 8.13 -5.14
N ASP A 158 -2.01 9.39 -4.95
CA ASP A 158 -0.91 9.99 -5.70
C ASP A 158 0.37 9.94 -4.87
N PHE A 159 1.37 9.24 -5.39
CA PHE A 159 2.68 9.13 -4.76
C PHE A 159 3.66 10.12 -5.39
N SER A 160 4.58 10.66 -4.59
CA SER A 160 5.67 11.50 -5.11
C SER A 160 6.72 10.62 -5.81
N PHE A 161 7.04 10.94 -7.06
CA PHE A 161 8.10 10.32 -7.84
C PHE A 161 9.22 11.34 -8.13
N GLU A 162 10.48 10.89 -8.15
CA GLU A 162 11.57 11.74 -8.63
C GLU A 162 11.33 12.03 -10.13
N GLY A 163 11.13 13.30 -10.46
CA GLY A 163 10.80 13.75 -11.83
C GLY A 163 9.49 14.52 -11.95
N SER A 164 8.66 14.62 -10.91
CA SER A 164 7.43 15.44 -10.90
C SER A 164 7.70 16.94 -10.66
N GLY A 165 8.90 17.43 -11.00
CA GLY A 165 9.14 18.86 -11.12
C GLY A 165 8.22 19.39 -12.21
N THR A 166 7.34 20.31 -11.85
CA THR A 166 6.45 21.07 -12.73
C THR A 166 7.06 21.29 -14.11
N ALA A 167 6.41 20.73 -15.14
CA ALA A 167 6.51 21.23 -16.50
C ALA A 167 5.66 22.50 -16.63
#